data_AF-A0AAN8HS10-F1
#
_entry.id   AF-A0AAN8HS10-F1
#
_cell.length_a   1.000
_cell.length_b   1.000
_cell.length_c   1.000
_cell.angle_alpha   90.00
_cell.angle_beta   90.00
_cell.angle_gamma   90.00
#
_symmetry.space_group_name_H-M   'P 1'
#
loop_
_entity.id
_entity.type
_entity.pdbx_description
1 polymer ?
#
loop_
_entity_poly.entity_id
_entity_poly.type
_entity_poly.pdbx_seq_one_letter_code
_entity_poly.pdbx_strand_id
1 'polypeptide(L)'
;MWLLYRRDCKDCGIPKKEVYSLLKFKAEVASCLCNERKVLKKRGRPSHNVDRDLAEKKHRGSSSSVPSTHVHQDHTDHWPVWVEKKGRCKYPGCKGESAVIKVCHVPDNNCFMNFHKQ
;
A
#
# COMPACT_ATOMS: atom_id res chain seq x y z
N MET A 1 3.91 -18.97 15.70
CA MET A 1 5.15 -18.43 16.30
C MET A 1 5.60 -19.21 17.54
N TRP A 2 4.87 -19.20 18.66
CA TRP A 2 5.31 -19.85 19.92
C TRP A 2 5.47 -21.39 19.83
N LEU A 3 4.51 -22.08 19.20
CA LEU A 3 4.58 -23.55 19.04
C LEU A 3 5.74 -23.99 18.15
N LEU A 4 6.05 -23.18 17.13
CA LEU A 4 7.19 -23.41 16.23
C LEU A 4 8.50 -23.23 16.99
N TYR A 5 8.67 -22.12 17.71
CA TYR A 5 9.83 -21.89 18.58
C TYR A 5 10.08 -23.07 19.53
N ARG A 6 9.03 -23.60 20.20
CA ARG A 6 9.17 -24.76 21.09
C ARG A 6 9.59 -26.04 20.37
N ARG A 7 9.17 -26.23 19.13
CA ARG A 7 9.59 -27.35 18.30
C ARG A 7 11.05 -27.19 17.90
N ASP A 8 11.43 -26.02 17.39
CA ASP A 8 12.80 -25.72 16.98
C ASP A 8 13.78 -25.87 18.15
N CYS A 9 13.41 -25.44 19.36
CA CYS A 9 14.23 -25.67 20.55
C CYS A 9 14.46 -27.16 20.85
N LYS A 10 13.48 -28.04 20.56
CA LYS A 10 13.67 -29.49 20.72
C LYS A 10 14.57 -30.05 19.62
N ASP A 11 14.31 -29.66 18.38
CA ASP A 11 15.02 -30.15 17.20
C ASP A 11 16.50 -29.71 17.25
N CYS A 12 16.79 -28.52 17.79
CA CYS A 12 18.13 -28.00 18.02
C CYS A 12 18.77 -28.43 19.36
N GLY A 13 18.09 -29.26 20.16
CA GLY A 13 18.64 -29.78 21.42
C GLY A 13 18.86 -28.73 22.51
N ILE A 14 18.14 -27.60 22.47
CA ILE A 14 18.29 -26.52 23.46
C ILE A 14 17.87 -27.00 24.85
N PRO A 15 18.74 -26.87 25.88
CA PRO A 15 18.39 -27.24 27.25
C PRO A 15 17.12 -26.52 27.73
N LYS A 16 16.22 -27.22 28.44
CA LYS A 16 14.95 -26.65 28.93
C LYS A 16 15.12 -25.36 29.75
N LYS A 17 16.25 -25.23 30.45
CA LYS A 17 16.62 -24.05 31.24
C LYS A 17 16.92 -22.80 30.38
N GLU A 18 17.30 -23.01 29.12
CA GLU A 18 17.64 -21.97 28.14
C GLU A 18 16.46 -21.64 27.21
N VAL A 19 15.44 -22.52 27.16
CA VAL A 19 14.19 -22.23 26.45
C VAL A 19 13.45 -21.11 27.17
N TYR A 20 13.12 -20.05 26.43
CA TYR A 20 12.40 -18.90 26.98
C TYR A 20 11.01 -19.29 27.48
N SER A 21 10.55 -18.62 28.53
CA SER A 21 9.13 -18.62 28.88
C SER A 21 8.33 -17.90 27.79
N LEU A 22 7.01 -18.14 27.73
CA LEU A 22 6.14 -17.46 26.76
C LEU A 22 6.24 -15.93 26.86
N LEU A 23 6.32 -15.41 28.09
CA LEU A 23 6.46 -13.97 28.33
C LEU A 23 7.78 -13.44 27.78
N LYS A 24 8.90 -14.10 28.10
CA LYS A 24 10.22 -13.71 27.61
C LYS A 24 10.30 -13.78 26.10
N PHE A 25 9.80 -14.86 25.50
CA PHE A 25 9.74 -15.01 24.04
C PHE A 25 8.99 -13.84 23.38
N LYS A 26 7.80 -13.49 23.90
CA LYS A 26 7.03 -12.35 23.37
C LYS A 26 7.76 -11.01 23.54
N ALA A 27 8.42 -10.80 24.67
CA ALA A 27 9.19 -9.58 24.93
C ALA A 27 10.37 -9.44 23.97
N GLU A 28 11.12 -10.51 23.73
CA GLU A 28 12.23 -10.53 22.77
C GLU A 28 11.73 -10.27 21.34
N VAL A 29 10.67 -10.95 20.91
CA VAL A 29 10.07 -10.72 19.59
C VAL A 29 9.62 -9.26 19.43
N ALA A 30 8.94 -8.70 20.45
CA ALA A 30 8.53 -7.30 20.42
C ALA A 30 9.75 -6.35 20.35
N SER A 31 10.79 -6.61 21.14
CA SER A 31 12.04 -5.85 21.13
C SER A 31 12.68 -5.87 19.74
N CYS A 32 12.83 -7.05 19.13
CA CYS A 32 13.37 -7.19 17.77
C CYS A 32 12.54 -6.38 16.76
N LEU A 33 11.21 -6.50 16.77
CA LEU A 33 10.33 -5.79 15.84
C LEU A 33 10.27 -4.27 16.05
N CYS A 34 10.56 -3.81 17.26
CA CYS A 34 10.67 -2.40 17.59
C CYS A 34 12.04 -1.82 17.20
N ASN A 35 13.10 -2.62 17.34
CA ASN A 35 14.48 -2.23 17.06
C ASN A 35 14.90 -2.48 15.60
N GLU A 36 14.15 -3.28 14.86
CA GLU A 36 14.26 -3.34 13.41
C GLU A 36 14.17 -1.91 12.86
N ARG A 37 15.24 -1.48 12.17
CA ARG A 37 15.34 -0.17 11.54
C ARG A 37 14.28 -0.04 10.46
N LYS A 38 13.05 0.25 10.86
CA LYS A 38 12.04 0.81 9.98
C LYS A 38 12.63 2.15 9.58
N VAL A 39 12.88 2.34 8.27
CA VAL A 39 12.97 3.68 7.68
C VAL A 39 11.90 4.47 8.39
N LEU A 40 12.30 5.47 9.19
CA LEU A 40 11.40 6.22 10.06
C LEU A 40 10.32 6.80 9.16
N LYS A 41 9.21 6.07 8.98
CA LYS A 41 7.98 6.63 8.46
C LYS A 41 7.62 7.62 9.55
N LYS A 42 8.00 8.89 9.32
CA LYS A 42 7.75 10.00 10.24
C LYS A 42 6.34 9.78 10.79
N ARG A 43 6.18 9.73 12.12
CA ARG A 43 4.84 9.75 12.69
C ARG A 43 4.19 11.04 12.19
N GLY A 44 3.17 10.89 11.36
CA GLY A 44 2.61 11.98 10.57
C GLY A 44 2.56 11.65 9.08
N ARG A 45 1.67 12.34 8.37
CA ARG A 45 1.40 12.12 6.95
C ARG A 45 2.66 12.46 6.11
N PRO A 46 3.12 11.59 5.19
CA PRO A 46 4.23 11.90 4.29
C PRO A 46 3.96 13.19 3.51
N SER A 47 4.88 14.15 3.59
CA SER A 47 4.83 15.42 2.87
C SER A 47 5.23 15.24 1.40
N HIS A 48 4.31 14.67 0.62
CA HIS A 48 3.98 14.97 -0.78
C HIS A 48 2.91 13.93 -1.16
N ASN A 49 1.67 14.23 -0.80
CA ASN A 49 0.67 13.19 -0.60
C ASN A 49 -0.35 13.25 -1.73
N VAL A 50 -0.08 12.54 -2.83
CA VAL A 50 -1.02 12.33 -3.93
C VAL A 50 -2.36 11.78 -3.38
N ASP A 51 -2.32 10.99 -2.30
CA ASP A 51 -3.49 10.54 -1.55
C ASP A 51 -4.29 11.67 -0.88
N ARG A 52 -3.66 12.78 -0.49
CA ARG A 52 -4.38 13.99 -0.02
C ARG A 52 -5.16 14.62 -1.13
N ASP A 53 -4.54 14.77 -2.29
CA ASP A 53 -5.19 15.40 -3.42
C ASP A 53 -6.29 14.48 -3.99
N LEU A 54 -6.10 13.16 -3.92
CA LEU A 54 -7.15 12.17 -4.19
C LEU A 54 -8.29 12.23 -3.16
N ALA A 55 -7.98 12.40 -1.87
CA ALA A 55 -8.98 12.56 -0.81
C ALA A 55 -9.76 13.87 -0.96
N GLU A 56 -9.10 15.00 -1.25
CA GLU A 56 -9.74 16.28 -1.55
C GLU A 56 -10.64 16.19 -2.79
N LYS A 57 -10.25 15.41 -3.81
CA LYS A 57 -11.12 15.11 -4.96
C LYS A 57 -12.36 14.27 -4.58
N LYS A 58 -12.34 13.46 -3.52
CA LYS A 58 -13.53 12.73 -3.03
C LYS A 58 -14.61 13.68 -2.47
N HIS A 59 -14.20 14.84 -1.96
CA HIS A 59 -15.11 15.80 -1.33
C HIS A 59 -15.77 16.80 -2.30
N ARG A 60 -15.44 16.77 -3.61
CA ARG A 60 -15.98 17.71 -4.61
C ARG A 60 -17.31 17.27 -5.26
N GLY A 61 -18.12 16.46 -4.57
CA GLY A 61 -19.43 15.99 -5.03
C GLY A 61 -19.47 14.48 -5.31
N SER A 62 -20.50 14.02 -6.05
CA SER A 62 -20.69 12.61 -6.45
C SER A 62 -19.55 12.13 -7.36
N SER A 63 -18.42 11.80 -6.74
CA SER A 63 -17.22 11.31 -7.38
C SER A 63 -17.12 9.83 -7.04
N SER A 64 -17.14 8.98 -8.08
CA SER A 64 -16.93 7.54 -7.92
C SER A 64 -15.65 7.32 -7.11
N SER A 65 -15.73 6.46 -6.09
CA SER A 65 -14.59 6.18 -5.23
C SER A 65 -13.35 5.86 -6.07
N VAL A 66 -12.21 6.39 -5.62
CA VAL A 66 -10.89 5.99 -6.10
C VAL A 66 -10.60 4.65 -5.41
N PRO A 67 -10.40 3.55 -6.14
CA PRO A 67 -9.92 2.29 -5.58
C PRO A 67 -8.70 2.46 -4.68
N SER A 68 -8.54 1.51 -3.76
CA SER A 68 -7.44 1.52 -2.80
C SER A 68 -6.10 1.47 -3.52
N THR A 69 -5.08 1.99 -2.84
CA THR A 69 -3.69 2.06 -3.30
C THR A 69 -3.21 0.71 -3.86
N HIS A 70 -3.48 -0.39 -3.15
CA HIS A 70 -3.13 -1.75 -3.58
C HIS A 70 -3.81 -2.19 -4.88
N VAL A 71 -5.02 -1.71 -5.18
CA VAL A 71 -5.79 -2.09 -6.38
C VAL A 71 -5.41 -1.26 -7.59
N HIS A 72 -5.05 0.00 -7.40
CA HIS A 72 -4.63 0.86 -8.52
C HIS A 72 -3.14 0.74 -8.86
N GLN A 73 -2.33 0.27 -7.93
CA GLN A 73 -0.92 -0.03 -8.17
C GLN A 73 -0.71 -1.48 -8.60
N ASP A 74 -1.74 -2.32 -8.53
CA ASP A 74 -1.68 -3.66 -9.09
C ASP A 74 -1.42 -3.55 -10.60
N HIS A 75 -0.68 -4.54 -11.09
CA HIS A 75 -0.04 -4.62 -12.40
C HIS A 75 -0.79 -3.91 -13.56
N THR A 76 -0.02 -3.32 -14.48
CA THR A 76 -0.58 -2.73 -15.72
C THR A 76 -1.01 -3.79 -16.75
N ASP A 77 -1.06 -5.06 -16.37
CA ASP A 77 -1.31 -6.21 -17.25
C ASP A 77 -2.79 -6.31 -17.68
N HIS A 78 -3.67 -5.46 -17.14
CA HIS A 78 -5.02 -5.29 -17.65
C HIS A 78 -5.05 -4.32 -18.83
N TRP A 79 -5.60 -4.77 -19.97
CA TRP A 79 -5.84 -3.87 -21.09
C TRP A 79 -6.85 -2.79 -20.69
N PRO A 80 -6.58 -1.52 -20.98
CA PRO A 80 -7.51 -0.45 -20.64
C PRO A 80 -8.89 -0.69 -21.26
N VAL A 81 -9.91 -0.79 -20.40
CA VAL A 81 -11.30 -0.93 -20.85
C VAL A 81 -11.83 0.46 -21.22
N TRP A 82 -12.21 0.61 -22.49
CA TRP A 82 -12.90 1.80 -22.97
C TRP A 82 -14.30 1.85 -22.36
N VAL A 83 -14.58 2.92 -21.62
CA VAL A 83 -15.89 3.23 -21.08
C VAL A 83 -16.59 4.22 -22.01
N GLU A 84 -17.85 3.92 -22.34
CA GLU A 84 -18.69 4.75 -23.20
C GLU A 84 -18.93 6.15 -22.60
N LYS A 85 -19.01 6.23 -21.26
CA LYS A 85 -19.14 7.49 -20.52
C LYS A 85 -17.77 8.04 -20.14
N LYS A 86 -17.34 9.08 -20.85
CA LYS A 86 -16.16 9.88 -20.49
C LYS A 86 -16.36 10.53 -19.13
N GLY A 87 -15.29 10.59 -18.35
CA GLY A 87 -15.28 11.23 -17.04
C GLY A 87 -13.99 11.99 -16.79
N ARG A 88 -14.00 12.85 -15.77
CA ARG A 88 -12.82 13.63 -15.40
C ARG A 88 -11.67 12.72 -14.94
N CYS A 89 -10.45 13.07 -15.34
CA CYS A 89 -9.24 12.36 -14.94
C CYS A 89 -9.09 12.32 -13.40
N LYS A 90 -8.87 11.12 -12.87
CA LYS A 90 -8.67 10.85 -11.44
C LYS A 90 -7.27 11.28 -10.98
N TYR A 91 -6.28 11.29 -11.87
CA TYR A 91 -4.92 11.72 -11.54
C TYR A 91 -4.91 13.16 -10.99
N PRO A 92 -4.29 13.42 -9.82
CA PRO A 92 -4.23 14.76 -9.23
C PRO A 92 -3.58 15.79 -10.16
N GLY A 93 -4.06 17.03 -10.12
CA GLY A 93 -3.60 18.10 -11.01
C GLY A 93 -4.07 18.02 -12.47
N CYS A 94 -4.54 16.86 -12.94
CA CYS A 94 -5.04 16.72 -14.31
C CYS A 94 -6.47 17.27 -14.47
N LYS A 95 -6.67 18.10 -15.51
CA LYS A 95 -7.98 18.66 -15.90
C LYS A 95 -8.63 17.93 -17.09
N GLY A 96 -7.95 16.94 -17.67
CA GLY A 96 -8.42 16.22 -18.84
C GLY A 96 -9.61 15.30 -18.56
N GLU A 97 -10.30 14.94 -19.64
CA GLU A 97 -11.33 13.90 -19.64
C GLU A 97 -10.75 12.60 -20.20
N SER A 98 -11.16 11.47 -19.63
CA SER A 98 -10.73 10.15 -20.10
C SER A 98 -11.91 9.21 -20.31
N ALA A 99 -11.82 8.47 -21.41
CA ALA A 99 -12.70 7.35 -21.77
C ALA A 99 -12.15 6.00 -21.26
N VAL A 100 -11.02 5.98 -20.55
CA VAL A 100 -10.34 4.76 -20.09
C VAL A 100 -10.09 4.89 -18.59
N ILE A 101 -10.69 4.05 -17.76
CA ILE A 101 -10.47 3.98 -16.29
C ILE A 101 -10.43 5.37 -15.62
N LYS A 102 -11.17 6.36 -16.16
CA LYS A 102 -11.13 7.78 -15.77
C LYS A 102 -9.68 8.30 -15.52
N VAL A 103 -8.67 7.84 -16.25
CA VAL A 103 -7.29 8.35 -16.23
C VAL A 103 -6.80 8.55 -17.65
N CYS A 104 -6.12 9.65 -17.95
CA CYS A 104 -5.72 9.95 -19.32
C CYS A 104 -4.77 8.88 -19.87
N HIS A 105 -5.10 8.39 -21.07
CA HIS A 105 -4.30 7.43 -21.82
C HIS A 105 -4.20 7.90 -23.28
N VAL A 106 -3.51 9.03 -23.48
CA VAL A 106 -3.25 9.65 -24.79
C VAL A 106 -1.76 9.95 -24.93
N PRO A 107 -1.21 10.05 -26.16
CA PRO A 107 0.23 10.26 -26.38
C PRO A 107 0.80 11.48 -25.64
N ASP A 108 0.05 12.59 -25.62
CA ASP A 108 0.50 13.85 -24.99
C ASP A 108 0.28 13.89 -23.46
N ASN A 109 -0.53 12.97 -22.92
CA ASN A 109 -0.92 12.95 -21.50
C ASN A 109 -1.27 11.53 -21.05
N ASN A 110 -0.26 10.76 -20.66
CA ASN A 110 -0.41 9.39 -20.16
C ASN A 110 -0.37 9.34 -18.62
N CYS A 111 -1.47 9.73 -17.99
CA CYS A 111 -1.63 9.68 -16.53
C CYS A 111 -1.80 8.26 -16.00
N PHE A 112 -2.13 7.28 -16.85
CA PHE A 112 -2.29 5.87 -16.47
C PHE A 112 -1.00 5.31 -15.87
N MET A 113 0.15 5.45 -16.56
CA MET A 113 1.41 4.90 -16.08
C MET A 113 1.86 5.50 -14.75
N ASN A 114 1.64 6.79 -14.54
CA ASN A 114 1.99 7.47 -13.28
C ASN A 114 1.05 7.09 -12.13
N PHE A 115 -0.14 6.61 -12.45
CA PHE A 115 -1.12 6.15 -11.47
C PHE A 115 -0.83 4.74 -10.96
N HIS A 116 -0.29 3.86 -11.82
CA HIS A 116 0.07 2.48 -11.47
C HIS A 116 1.47 2.33 -10.83
N LYS A 117 2.38 3.30 -10.99
CA LYS A 117 3.77 3.23 -10.51
C LYS A 117 4.03 3.82 -9.10
N GLN A 118 3.00 4.27 -8.40
CA GLN A 118 3.16 4.89 -7.07
C GLN A 118 3.26 3.85 -5.95
#